data_AF-A0AAV5KE95-F1
#
_entry.id   AF-A0AAV5KE95-F1
#
_cell.length_a   1.000
_cell.length_b   1.000
_cell.length_c   1.000
_cell.angle_alpha   90.00
_cell.angle_beta   90.00
_cell.angle_gamma   90.00
#
_symmetry.space_group_name_H-M   'P 1'
#
loop_
_entity.id
_entity.type
_entity.pdbx_description
1 polymer ?
#
loop_
_entity_poly.entity_id
_entity_poly.type
_entity_poly.pdbx_seq_one_letter_code
_entity_poly.pdbx_strand_id
1 'polypeptide(L)'
;MEISSVQKLCLHLISSAFQRCRQSEDLCRLSVVLNRSTAASPIVRVSISDTGIGSCLEEFQVLKIAGEFLCPEKWDGLLLVRTTRKVFPLEGLTGCLLT
;
A
#
# COMPACT_ATOMS: atom_id res chain seq x y z
N MET A 1 -22.00 -13.77 1.20
CA MET A 1 -20.64 -13.88 0.64
C MET A 1 -19.68 -13.47 1.75
N GLU A 2 -19.02 -14.45 2.38
CA GLU A 2 -18.01 -14.21 3.42
C GLU A 2 -16.81 -13.50 2.79
N ILE A 3 -16.53 -12.26 3.21
CA ILE A 3 -15.40 -11.48 2.70
C ILE A 3 -14.13 -11.96 3.42
N SER A 4 -13.19 -12.53 2.66
CA SER A 4 -11.92 -13.04 3.21
C SER A 4 -11.06 -11.93 3.84
N SER A 5 -10.20 -12.27 4.80
CA SER A 5 -9.20 -11.39 5.42
C SER A 5 -8.33 -10.65 4.39
N VAL A 6 -7.89 -11.36 3.34
CA VAL A 6 -7.12 -10.80 2.21
C VAL A 6 -7.91 -9.70 1.50
N GLN A 7 -9.18 -9.95 1.22
CA GLN A 7 -10.04 -9.00 0.50
C GLN A 7 -10.30 -7.75 1.35
N LYS A 8 -10.54 -7.92 2.66
CA LYS A 8 -10.68 -6.79 3.59
C LYS A 8 -9.41 -5.94 3.64
N LEU A 9 -8.23 -6.58 3.71
CA LEU A 9 -6.95 -5.87 3.67
C LEU A 9 -6.77 -5.11 2.35
N CYS A 10 -7.03 -5.74 1.20
CA CYS A 10 -6.93 -5.07 -0.10
C CYS A 10 -7.87 -3.86 -0.19
N LEU A 11 -9.12 -4.01 0.25
CA LEU A 11 -10.09 -2.92 0.28
C LEU A 11 -9.62 -1.77 1.18
N HIS A 12 -9.07 -2.09 2.35
CA HIS A 12 -8.53 -1.09 3.26
C HIS A 12 -7.37 -0.32 2.61
N LEU A 13 -6.39 -1.03 2.04
CA LEU A 13 -5.22 -0.42 1.39
C LEU A 13 -5.62 0.45 0.18
N ILE A 14 -6.59 0.01 -0.63
CA ILE A 14 -7.13 0.78 -1.76
C ILE A 14 -7.86 2.04 -1.25
N SER A 15 -8.68 1.89 -0.21
CA SER A 15 -9.40 3.01 0.39
C SER A 15 -8.43 4.06 0.94
N SER A 16 -7.37 3.65 1.63
CA SER A 16 -6.35 4.56 2.13
C SER A 16 -5.63 5.31 1.00
N ALA A 17 -5.23 4.60 -0.06
CA ALA A 17 -4.63 5.21 -1.24
C ALA A 17 -5.57 6.21 -1.93
N PHE A 18 -6.85 5.89 -2.01
CA PHE A 18 -7.87 6.80 -2.53
C PHE A 18 -8.03 8.05 -1.67
N GLN A 19 -8.06 7.93 -0.34
CA GLN A 19 -8.16 9.11 0.54
C GLN A 19 -6.95 10.03 0.41
N ARG A 20 -5.73 9.47 0.29
CA ARG A 20 -4.52 10.26 0.02
C ARG A 20 -4.59 10.98 -1.32
N CYS A 21 -5.10 10.32 -2.36
CA CYS A 21 -5.34 10.95 -3.64
C CYS A 21 -6.35 12.10 -3.55
N ARG A 22 -7.44 11.89 -2.81
CA ARG A 22 -8.51 12.88 -2.65
C ARG A 22 -8.05 14.14 -1.90
N GLN A 23 -7.07 14.00 -1.00
CA GLN A 23 -6.45 15.11 -0.28
C GLN A 23 -5.34 15.81 -1.08
N SER A 24 -4.96 15.29 -2.25
CA SER A 24 -3.97 15.92 -3.13
C SER A 24 -4.57 17.13 -3.83
N GLU A 25 -3.84 18.24 -3.83
CA GLU A 25 -4.18 19.44 -4.62
C GLU A 25 -3.91 19.23 -6.13
N ASP A 26 -2.99 18.31 -6.46
CA ASP A 26 -2.66 17.91 -7.83
C ASP A 26 -3.51 16.73 -8.31
N LEU A 27 -3.55 16.55 -9.64
CA LEU A 27 -4.02 15.30 -10.26
C LEU A 27 -3.30 14.09 -9.64
N CYS A 28 -4.07 13.25 -8.95
CA CYS A 28 -3.58 12.02 -8.38
C CYS A 28 -3.85 10.82 -9.30
N ARG A 29 -2.86 9.95 -9.45
CA ARG A 29 -3.00 8.65 -10.09
C ARG A 29 -3.01 7.56 -9.03
N LEU A 30 -4.08 6.77 -8.99
CA LEU A 30 -4.15 5.52 -8.27
C LEU A 30 -3.96 4.36 -9.26
N SER A 31 -3.09 3.41 -8.93
CA SER A 31 -2.85 2.20 -9.71
C SER A 31 -2.96 0.95 -8.83
N VAL A 32 -3.69 -0.04 -9.34
CA VAL A 32 -3.86 -1.35 -8.71
C VAL A 32 -3.47 -2.41 -9.73
N VAL A 33 -2.44 -3.18 -9.43
CA VAL A 33 -1.91 -4.21 -10.31
C VAL A 33 -2.01 -5.57 -9.62
N LEU A 34 -2.61 -6.53 -10.33
CA LEU A 34 -2.73 -7.91 -9.90
C LEU A 34 -1.83 -8.78 -10.77
N ASN A 35 -0.76 -9.29 -10.19
CA ASN A 35 0.19 -10.16 -10.87
C ASN A 35 0.11 -11.57 -10.27
N ARG A 36 -0.19 -12.57 -11.10
CA ARG A 36 0.02 -13.98 -10.73
C ARG A 36 1.45 -14.36 -11.07
N SER A 37 2.17 -14.90 -10.09
CA SER A 37 3.47 -15.53 -10.34
C SER A 37 3.29 -16.76 -11.25
N THR A 38 4.29 -17.05 -12.09
CA THR A 38 4.25 -18.16 -13.04
C THR A 38 4.11 -19.52 -12.35
N ALA A 39 3.66 -20.52 -13.13
CA ALA A 39 3.12 -21.85 -12.79
C ALA A 39 3.73 -22.68 -11.64
N ALA A 40 4.87 -22.30 -11.06
CA ALA A 40 5.53 -23.01 -9.97
C ALA A 40 5.03 -22.59 -8.56
N SER A 41 4.35 -21.45 -8.40
CA SER A 41 3.78 -21.06 -7.11
C SER A 41 2.47 -20.28 -7.26
N PRO A 42 1.42 -20.59 -6.46
CA PRO A 42 0.13 -19.90 -6.53
C PRO A 42 0.17 -18.51 -5.84
N ILE A 43 1.30 -17.81 -5.92
CA ILE A 43 1.47 -16.51 -5.27
C ILE A 43 0.82 -15.44 -6.12
N VAL A 44 -0.17 -14.78 -5.53
CA VAL A 44 -0.82 -13.59 -6.08
C VAL A 44 -0.16 -12.37 -5.47
N ARG A 45 0.47 -11.53 -6.29
CA ARG A 45 1.00 -10.24 -5.88
C ARG A 45 -0.03 -9.16 -6.21
N VAL A 46 -0.50 -8.47 -5.18
CA VAL A 46 -1.28 -7.24 -5.32
C VAL A 46 -0.34 -6.06 -5.07
N SER A 47 -0.30 -5.11 -6.00
CA SER A 47 0.48 -3.88 -5.87
C SER A 47 -0.46 -2.68 -5.98
N ILE A 48 -0.44 -1.83 -4.94
CA ILE A 48 -1.25 -0.62 -4.86
C ILE A 48 -0.26 0.54 -4.75
N SER A 49 -0.40 1.52 -5.63
CA SER A 49 0.44 2.72 -5.63
C SER A 49 -0.39 3.94 -5.95
N ASP A 50 -0.09 5.05 -5.30
CA ASP A 50 -0.71 6.35 -5.56
C ASP A 50 0.34 7.46 -5.70
N THR A 51 -0.02 8.56 -6.34
CA THR A 51 0.79 9.79 -6.43
C THR A 51 0.24 10.90 -5.52
N GLY A 52 -0.46 10.52 -4.45
CA GLY A 52 -1.13 11.46 -3.54
C GLY A 52 -0.15 12.17 -2.61
N ILE A 53 -0.64 12.61 -1.47
CA ILE A 53 0.17 13.35 -0.47
C ILE A 53 1.24 12.50 0.24
N GLY A 54 1.33 11.20 -0.07
CA GLY A 54 2.21 10.25 0.61
C GLY A 54 1.63 9.74 1.93
N SER A 55 2.33 8.80 2.55
CA SER A 55 1.89 8.11 3.77
C SER A 55 3.00 8.13 4.82
N CYS A 56 2.63 7.97 6.09
CA CYS A 56 3.59 7.75 7.18
C CYS A 56 3.56 6.29 7.66
N LEU A 57 4.53 5.91 8.51
CA LEU A 57 4.65 4.54 9.02
C LEU A 57 3.50 4.20 9.97
N GLU A 58 3.05 5.18 10.74
CA GLU A 58 2.01 5.05 11.78
C GLU A 58 0.68 4.58 11.19
N GLU A 59 0.35 5.01 9.97
CA GLU A 59 -0.85 4.57 9.24
C GLU A 59 -0.89 3.04 9.08
N PHE A 60 0.27 2.40 8.94
CA PHE A 60 0.39 0.96 8.74
C PHE A 60 0.73 0.18 10.03
N GLN A 61 1.06 0.87 11.12
CA GLN A 61 1.27 0.22 12.42
C GLN A 61 -0.05 -0.36 12.96
N VAL A 62 -1.18 0.30 12.66
CA VAL A 62 -2.52 -0.20 12.98
C VAL A 62 -2.78 -1.57 12.35
N LEU A 63 -2.25 -1.83 11.14
CA LEU A 63 -2.37 -3.14 10.48
C LEU A 63 -1.57 -4.25 11.19
N LYS A 64 -0.48 -3.91 11.89
CA LYS A 64 0.27 -4.86 12.74
C LYS A 64 -0.47 -5.18 14.04
N ILE A 65 -1.16 -4.19 14.61
CA ILE A 65 -1.92 -4.35 15.86
C ILE A 65 -3.24 -5.10 15.60
N ALA A 66 -3.80 -4.93 14.40
CA ALA A 66 -5.01 -5.58 13.96
C ALA A 66 -4.76 -7.03 13.47
N GLY A 67 -4.06 -7.84 14.28
CA GLY A 67 -3.92 -9.29 14.12
C GLY A 67 -5.25 -10.06 14.07
N GLU A 68 -6.37 -9.36 14.28
CA GLU A 68 -7.73 -9.85 14.06
C GLU A 68 -8.17 -9.79 12.58
N PHE A 69 -7.61 -8.88 11.76
CA PHE A 69 -7.92 -8.80 10.32
C PHE A 69 -7.15 -9.83 9.50
N LEU A 70 -6.01 -10.27 10.00
CA LEU A 70 -5.15 -11.27 9.40
C LEU A 70 -5.02 -12.41 10.40
N CYS A 71 -5.90 -13.40 10.30
CA CYS A 71 -5.73 -14.65 11.02
C CYS A 71 -4.29 -15.14 10.78
N PRO A 72 -3.40 -15.14 11.80
CA PRO A 72 -1.98 -15.41 11.61
C PRO A 72 -1.73 -16.82 11.07
N GLU A 73 -2.67 -17.73 11.31
CA GLU A 73 -2.69 -19.11 10.84
C GLU A 73 -3.09 -19.25 9.35
N LYS A 74 -3.51 -18.16 8.69
CA LYS A 74 -4.10 -18.18 7.33
C LYS A 74 -3.44 -17.21 6.35
N TRP A 75 -2.43 -16.44 6.78
CA TRP A 75 -1.83 -15.39 5.97
C TRP A 75 -0.30 -15.52 5.91
N ASP A 76 0.18 -16.42 5.05
CA ASP A 76 1.61 -16.62 4.77
C ASP A 76 2.19 -15.57 3.78
N GLY A 77 1.60 -14.36 3.78
CA GLY A 77 1.89 -13.30 2.80
C GLY A 77 2.85 -12.24 3.33
N LEU A 78 3.62 -11.62 2.43
CA LEU A 78 4.50 -10.48 2.74
C LEU A 78 3.81 -9.15 2.37
N LEU A 79 3.66 -8.25 3.34
CA LEU A 79 3.26 -6.86 3.09
C LEU A 79 4.51 -5.96 3.04
N LEU A 80 4.77 -5.38 1.87
CA LEU A 80 5.81 -4.37 1.68
C LEU A 80 5.16 -2.99 1.49
N VAL A 81 5.55 -2.04 2.33
CA VAL A 81 5.14 -0.64 2.22
C VAL A 81 6.35 0.18 1.83
N ARG A 82 6.24 0.96 0.75
CA ARG A 82 7.24 1.92 0.31
C ARG A 82 6.62 3.29 0.23
N THR A 83 7.21 4.26 0.92
CA THR A 83 6.82 5.67 0.84
C THR A 83 7.86 6.42 0.02
N THR A 84 7.42 7.08 -1.05
CA THR A 84 8.28 7.92 -1.88
C THR A 84 7.88 9.37 -1.62
N ARG A 85 8.80 10.19 -1.12
CA ARG A 85 8.52 11.63 -0.92
C ARG A 85 8.32 12.30 -2.29
N LYS A 86 7.29 13.15 -2.44
CA LYS A 86 7.31 14.17 -3.50
C LYS A 86 8.52 15.06 -3.21
N VAL A 87 9.54 15.01 -4.05
CA VAL A 87 10.58 16.04 -4.04
C VAL A 87 9.92 17.28 -4.62
N PHE A 88 9.39 18.15 -3.76
CA PHE A 88 9.11 19.51 -4.18
C PHE A 88 10.46 20.15 -4.57
N PRO A 89 10.54 20.90 -5.69
CA PRO A 89 11.72 21.68 -5.98
C PRO A 89 11.78 22.84 -4.98
N LEU A 90 12.25 22.56 -3.77
CA LEU A 90 12.85 23.58 -2.94
C LEU A 90 14.29 23.69 -3.40
N GLU A 91 14.64 24.85 -3.94
CA GLU A 91 16.03 25.24 -4.14
C GLU A 91 16.81 24.94 -2.86
N GLY A 92 17.75 24.00 -2.95
CA GLY A 92 18.65 23.65 -1.86
C GLY A 92 18.05 22.76 -0.77
N LEU A 93 18.19 21.44 -0.90
CA LEU A 93 18.83 20.56 0.09
C LEU A 93 18.70 19.10 -0.35
N THR A 94 19.87 18.53 -0.65
CA THR A 94 20.28 17.11 -0.67
C THR A 94 19.20 16.05 -0.45
N GLY A 95 19.00 15.24 -1.49
CA GLY A 95 18.10 14.09 -1.50
C GLY A 95 18.53 12.93 -0.60
N CYS A 96 17.57 12.04 -0.36
CA CYS A 96 17.80 10.69 0.12
C CYS A 96 16.98 9.72 -0.75
N LEU A 97 17.68 8.94 -1.56
CA LEU A 97 17.21 7.73 -2.23
C LEU A 97 17.34 6.58 -1.22
N LEU A 98 16.28 5.81 -0.96
CA LEU A 98 16.41 4.54 -0.24
C LEU A 98 15.56 3.45 -0.92
N THR A 99 16.24 2.32 -1.12
CA THR A 99 15.83 1.04 -1.73
C THR A 99 14.63 0.38 -1.08
#